data_AF-A0AAW8R5G6-F1
#
_entry.id   AF-A0AAW8R5G6-F1
#
_cell.length_a   1.000
_cell.length_b   1.000
_cell.length_c   1.000
_cell.angle_alpha   90.00
_cell.angle_beta   90.00
_cell.angle_gamma   90.00
#
_symmetry.space_group_name_H-M   'P 1'
#
loop_
_entity.id
_entity.type
_entity.pdbx_description
1 polymer ?
#
loop_
_entity_poly.entity_id
_entity_poly.type
_entity_poly.pdbx_seq_one_letter_code
_entity_poly.pdbx_strand_id
1 'polypeptide(L)'
;MQETDYINWWEATNEIGLDEIRPTFINLFSRAEFLPSIYHPILYKYLKNSQIKHWDKELFSFSYGKIQELENIIGKENMSLTLLSNFQLLSNAYQNLLDIEERIVLMNRFKGSEELKAKIFSINIYNDLLNGVFGELLKLFIAFESTKDNKDLSQKTLTPQIDFLASPKRGYQKITDLADSNIRNAISHGGVKAVGSKMIFSYRKGKEHLQHESTVYEFKDSLLRLFDGVSGIILSWFGYLCDENISYNEVYGNELINEETSLFFEKLSMSTLLTTCDKVYQIDINNEAGKRQHVNVEFIGTDLDINSRMFLGIYTAERVFQLRKLAIEDTIMIAFKSPKIVNSFFTINCSVINDLSRGKTTTEKVSQIIWESGNILMFPINDEDRNEFEDSFRHYSDIENDDFYITEIEDISSEDKKRFKAVAYLKRAKRPKHVKSVVGEIIEQIKILENYGFSSNKVKYGKMDADLIYLTVYKKEVRRGKDRALQPNNDNFIAQVQYDKKMEFPIRNGFVDPYLKLRREKMIEYNWNPNF
;
A
#
# COMPACT_ATOMS: atom_id res chain seq x y z
N MET A 1 6.49 -19.39 -25.94
CA MET A 1 7.34 -18.32 -25.39
C MET A 1 7.31 -18.29 -23.85
N GLN A 2 7.05 -19.43 -23.18
CA GLN A 2 6.95 -19.52 -21.71
C GLN A 2 8.18 -20.18 -21.04
N GLU A 3 9.01 -20.93 -21.78
CA GLU A 3 10.18 -21.63 -21.19
C GLU A 3 11.43 -20.74 -21.00
N THR A 4 11.42 -19.49 -21.46
CA THR A 4 12.56 -18.54 -21.34
C THR A 4 12.15 -17.18 -20.74
N ASP A 5 11.12 -17.16 -19.89
CA ASP A 5 10.74 -15.96 -19.13
C ASP A 5 11.59 -15.85 -17.85
N TYR A 6 12.16 -14.67 -17.58
CA TYR A 6 12.95 -14.44 -16.37
C TYR A 6 12.14 -14.66 -15.08
N ILE A 7 10.81 -14.45 -15.11
CA ILE A 7 9.94 -14.71 -13.95
C ILE A 7 9.92 -16.20 -13.63
N ASN A 8 9.72 -17.04 -14.65
CA ASN A 8 9.68 -18.50 -14.47
C ASN A 8 11.02 -19.03 -13.97
N TRP A 9 12.13 -18.50 -14.49
CA TRP A 9 13.46 -18.82 -13.99
C TRP A 9 13.64 -18.36 -12.54
N TRP A 10 13.25 -17.12 -12.23
CA TRP A 10 13.38 -16.52 -10.90
C TRP A 10 12.63 -17.33 -9.85
N GLU A 11 11.35 -17.58 -10.08
CA GLU A 11 10.48 -18.34 -9.18
C GLU A 11 11.01 -19.75 -8.92
N ALA A 12 11.54 -20.42 -9.95
CA ALA A 12 12.05 -21.78 -9.83
C ALA A 12 13.40 -21.87 -9.10
N THR A 13 14.18 -20.79 -9.06
CA THR A 13 15.57 -20.81 -8.56
C THR A 13 15.78 -20.02 -7.28
N ASN A 14 14.97 -19.00 -7.02
CA ASN A 14 15.16 -18.05 -5.92
C ASN A 14 13.97 -17.98 -4.95
N GLU A 15 12.81 -18.54 -5.30
CA GLU A 15 11.60 -18.46 -4.48
C GLU A 15 11.09 -19.85 -4.08
N ILE A 16 10.43 -19.93 -2.92
CA ILE A 16 9.90 -21.18 -2.37
C ILE A 16 8.38 -21.07 -2.27
N GLY A 17 7.67 -22.13 -2.66
CA GLY A 17 6.21 -22.26 -2.53
C GLY A 17 5.47 -22.46 -3.84
N LEU A 18 6.15 -22.37 -4.98
CA LEU A 18 5.58 -22.72 -6.29
C LEU A 18 5.09 -24.19 -6.33
N ASP A 19 5.82 -25.08 -5.67
CA ASP A 19 5.50 -26.50 -5.53
C ASP A 19 4.19 -26.76 -4.76
N GLU A 20 3.74 -25.80 -3.94
CA GLU A 20 2.45 -25.89 -3.23
C GLU A 20 1.28 -25.34 -4.06
N ILE A 21 1.54 -24.33 -4.91
CA ILE A 21 0.52 -23.70 -5.76
C ILE A 21 -0.01 -24.70 -6.78
N ARG A 22 0.89 -25.34 -7.53
CA ARG A 22 0.51 -26.19 -8.66
C ARG A 22 -0.44 -27.32 -8.23
N PRO A 23 -0.12 -28.16 -7.22
CA PRO A 23 -1.04 -29.22 -6.80
C PRO A 23 -2.35 -28.69 -6.22
N THR A 24 -2.32 -27.53 -5.56
CA THR A 24 -3.54 -27.01 -4.90
C THR A 24 -4.55 -26.50 -5.93
N PHE A 25 -4.09 -25.69 -6.88
CA PHE A 25 -5.01 -25.00 -7.79
C PHE A 25 -5.27 -25.72 -9.10
N ILE A 26 -4.33 -26.54 -9.62
CA ILE A 26 -4.62 -27.38 -10.80
C ILE A 26 -5.76 -28.34 -10.50
N ASN A 27 -5.82 -28.91 -9.29
CA ASN A 27 -6.92 -29.77 -8.88
C ASN A 27 -8.25 -29.00 -8.68
N LEU A 28 -8.17 -27.70 -8.42
CA LEU A 28 -9.34 -26.85 -8.18
C LEU A 28 -9.91 -26.29 -9.50
N PHE A 29 -9.06 -26.04 -10.49
CA PHE A 29 -9.39 -25.45 -11.79
C PHE A 29 -9.50 -26.57 -12.82
N SER A 30 -10.73 -27.05 -13.02
CA SER A 30 -11.03 -28.31 -13.69
C SER A 30 -10.53 -28.45 -15.14
N ARG A 31 -10.13 -27.36 -15.80
CA ARG A 31 -9.67 -27.36 -17.20
C ARG A 31 -8.20 -26.95 -17.34
N ALA A 32 -7.54 -26.51 -16.27
CA ALA A 32 -6.18 -26.00 -16.32
C ALA A 32 -5.15 -27.14 -16.39
N GLU A 33 -4.46 -27.26 -17.53
CA GLU A 33 -3.32 -28.18 -17.67
C GLU A 33 -2.04 -27.63 -17.00
N PHE A 34 -1.93 -26.31 -16.92
CA PHE A 34 -0.86 -25.59 -16.22
C PHE A 34 -1.41 -24.26 -15.65
N LEU A 35 -0.67 -23.66 -14.73
CA LEU A 35 -0.98 -22.34 -14.19
C LEU A 35 -0.09 -21.29 -14.85
N PRO A 36 -0.64 -20.26 -15.53
CA PRO A 36 0.15 -19.18 -16.08
C PRO A 36 0.87 -18.40 -14.97
N SER A 37 2.15 -18.11 -15.17
CA SER A 37 2.98 -17.48 -14.13
C SER A 37 2.54 -16.08 -13.73
N ILE A 38 1.88 -15.36 -14.64
CA ILE A 38 1.25 -14.08 -14.37
C ILE A 38 0.24 -14.13 -13.20
N TYR A 39 -0.31 -15.31 -12.88
CA TYR A 39 -1.26 -15.51 -11.78
C TYR A 39 -0.64 -16.11 -10.51
N HIS A 40 0.60 -16.59 -10.55
CA HIS A 40 1.30 -17.10 -9.36
C HIS A 40 1.27 -16.15 -8.15
N PRO A 41 1.59 -14.84 -8.27
CA PRO A 41 1.50 -13.90 -7.15
C PRO A 41 0.11 -13.83 -6.52
N ILE A 42 -0.95 -13.98 -7.31
CA ILE A 42 -2.33 -13.95 -6.82
C ILE A 42 -2.64 -15.25 -6.07
N LEU A 43 -2.39 -16.39 -6.73
CA LEU A 43 -2.68 -17.70 -6.18
C LEU A 43 -1.89 -17.97 -4.89
N TYR A 44 -0.65 -17.47 -4.81
CA TYR A 44 0.15 -17.57 -3.60
C TYR A 44 -0.50 -16.89 -2.40
N LYS A 45 -1.12 -15.72 -2.59
CA LYS A 45 -1.85 -15.03 -1.51
C LYS A 45 -3.00 -15.89 -0.99
N TYR A 46 -3.73 -16.57 -1.88
CA TYR A 46 -4.80 -17.50 -1.50
C TYR A 46 -4.32 -18.76 -0.74
N LEU A 47 -3.01 -19.00 -0.67
CA LEU A 47 -2.42 -20.07 0.15
C LEU A 47 -1.79 -19.56 1.44
N LYS A 48 -1.04 -18.47 1.36
CA LYS A 48 -0.13 -18.06 2.43
C LYS A 48 -0.53 -16.78 3.16
N ASN A 49 -1.32 -15.90 2.52
CA ASN A 49 -1.73 -14.64 3.16
C ASN A 49 -2.55 -14.91 4.44
N SER A 50 -2.37 -14.05 5.45
CA SER A 50 -2.92 -14.28 6.78
C SER A 50 -4.44 -14.28 6.85
N GLN A 51 -5.11 -13.53 5.97
CA GLN A 51 -6.58 -13.45 5.91
C GLN A 51 -7.12 -14.15 4.66
N ILE A 52 -6.59 -13.87 3.47
CA ILE A 52 -7.17 -14.33 2.18
C ILE A 52 -7.20 -15.86 2.08
N LYS A 53 -6.29 -16.57 2.72
CA LYS A 53 -6.30 -18.06 2.75
C LYS A 53 -7.57 -18.69 3.34
N HIS A 54 -8.41 -17.90 4.00
CA HIS A 54 -9.67 -18.32 4.60
C HIS A 54 -10.90 -18.18 3.67
N TRP A 55 -10.68 -17.89 2.39
CA TRP A 55 -11.71 -17.81 1.36
C TRP A 55 -12.75 -18.94 1.40
N ASP A 56 -14.01 -18.61 1.07
CA ASP A 56 -15.14 -19.52 1.15
C ASP A 56 -15.18 -20.49 -0.04
N LYS A 57 -15.00 -21.78 0.25
CA LYS A 57 -14.97 -22.87 -0.75
C LYS A 57 -16.32 -23.16 -1.39
N GLU A 58 -17.41 -23.01 -0.64
CA GLU A 58 -18.75 -23.27 -1.15
C GLU A 58 -19.15 -22.17 -2.13
N LEU A 59 -18.86 -20.92 -1.78
CA LEU A 59 -19.09 -19.77 -2.65
C LEU A 59 -18.17 -19.76 -3.87
N PHE A 60 -16.90 -20.14 -3.72
CA PHE A 60 -16.03 -20.39 -4.86
C PHE A 60 -16.67 -21.38 -5.83
N SER A 61 -17.09 -22.55 -5.34
CA SER A 61 -17.64 -23.63 -6.18
C SER A 61 -18.94 -23.20 -6.87
N PHE A 62 -19.81 -22.50 -6.13
CA PHE A 62 -21.05 -21.96 -6.66
C PHE A 62 -20.81 -20.89 -7.74
N SER A 63 -19.91 -19.94 -7.44
CA SER A 63 -19.56 -18.85 -8.35
C SER A 63 -18.90 -19.38 -9.63
N TYR A 64 -17.95 -20.30 -9.49
CA TYR A 64 -17.29 -20.96 -10.62
C TYR A 64 -18.28 -21.72 -11.50
N GLY A 65 -19.24 -22.45 -10.89
CA GLY A 65 -20.33 -23.08 -11.62
C GLY A 65 -21.22 -22.09 -12.38
N LYS A 66 -21.48 -20.90 -11.82
CA LYS A 66 -22.20 -19.82 -12.50
C LYS A 66 -21.43 -19.24 -13.68
N ILE A 67 -20.12 -19.08 -13.55
CA ILE A 67 -19.23 -18.64 -14.64
C ILE A 67 -19.31 -19.64 -15.80
N GLN A 68 -19.23 -20.95 -15.51
CA GLN A 68 -19.37 -22.00 -16.53
C GLN A 68 -20.77 -22.04 -17.15
N GLU A 69 -21.84 -21.84 -16.36
CA GLU A 69 -23.20 -21.73 -16.87
C GLU A 69 -23.33 -20.56 -17.86
N LEU A 70 -22.76 -19.40 -17.53
CA LEU A 70 -22.76 -18.22 -18.39
C LEU A 70 -22.03 -18.50 -19.70
N GLU A 71 -20.81 -19.04 -19.65
CA GLU A 71 -20.01 -19.40 -20.84
C GLU A 71 -20.78 -20.36 -21.75
N ASN A 72 -21.41 -21.40 -21.19
CA ASN A 72 -22.20 -22.37 -21.95
C ASN A 72 -23.38 -21.73 -22.70
N ILE A 73 -23.95 -20.65 -22.16
CA ILE A 73 -25.10 -19.95 -22.75
C ILE A 73 -24.67 -18.93 -23.80
N ILE A 74 -23.67 -18.09 -23.49
CA ILE A 74 -23.27 -16.98 -24.35
C ILE A 74 -22.16 -17.35 -25.34
N GLY A 75 -21.47 -18.47 -25.11
CA GLY A 75 -20.32 -18.93 -25.89
C GLY A 75 -19.00 -18.30 -25.45
N LYS A 76 -17.89 -19.02 -25.68
CA LYS A 76 -16.53 -18.65 -25.26
C LYS A 76 -16.07 -17.28 -25.79
N GLU A 77 -16.42 -16.94 -27.03
CA GLU A 77 -16.05 -15.65 -27.64
C GLU A 77 -16.70 -14.47 -26.90
N ASN A 78 -18.03 -14.50 -26.74
CA ASN A 78 -18.75 -13.47 -25.99
C ASN A 78 -18.35 -13.44 -24.52
N MET A 79 -18.07 -14.61 -23.92
CA MET A 79 -17.57 -14.70 -22.55
C MET A 79 -16.24 -13.94 -22.39
N SER A 80 -15.30 -14.16 -23.31
CA SER A 80 -13.99 -13.49 -23.29
C SER A 80 -14.12 -11.98 -23.54
N LEU A 81 -14.92 -11.58 -24.53
CA LEU A 81 -15.15 -10.17 -24.85
C LEU A 81 -15.83 -9.42 -23.69
N THR A 82 -16.88 -10.00 -23.08
CA THR A 82 -17.55 -9.40 -21.93
C THR A 82 -16.64 -9.33 -20.70
N LEU A 83 -15.86 -10.38 -20.43
CA LEU A 83 -14.90 -10.39 -19.33
C LEU A 83 -13.86 -9.28 -19.50
N LEU A 84 -13.19 -9.23 -20.65
CA LEU A 84 -12.09 -8.29 -20.89
C LEU A 84 -12.58 -6.83 -20.91
N SER A 85 -13.74 -6.56 -21.51
CA SER A 85 -14.33 -5.20 -21.52
C SER A 85 -14.80 -4.73 -20.13
N ASN A 86 -15.08 -5.65 -19.21
CA ASN A 86 -15.51 -5.36 -17.84
C ASN A 86 -14.46 -5.75 -16.78
N PHE A 87 -13.24 -6.10 -17.19
CA PHE A 87 -12.24 -6.69 -16.30
C PHE A 87 -11.86 -5.74 -15.16
N GLN A 88 -11.97 -4.43 -15.41
CA GLN A 88 -11.71 -3.42 -14.39
C GLN A 88 -12.57 -3.57 -13.13
N LEU A 89 -13.77 -4.16 -13.24
CA LEU A 89 -14.60 -4.48 -12.07
C LEU A 89 -13.90 -5.55 -11.19
N LEU A 90 -13.32 -6.58 -11.83
CA LEU A 90 -12.61 -7.65 -11.14
C LEU A 90 -11.27 -7.18 -10.55
N SER A 91 -10.47 -6.43 -11.32
CA SER A 91 -9.19 -5.88 -10.83
C SER A 91 -9.41 -4.93 -9.65
N ASN A 92 -10.43 -4.06 -9.70
CA ASN A 92 -10.79 -3.18 -8.59
C ASN A 92 -11.27 -3.97 -7.38
N ALA A 93 -12.13 -4.97 -7.57
CA ALA A 93 -12.59 -5.82 -6.48
C ALA A 93 -11.39 -6.49 -5.78
N TYR A 94 -10.45 -7.03 -6.56
CA TYR A 94 -9.25 -7.67 -6.01
C TYR A 94 -8.31 -6.68 -5.32
N GLN A 95 -8.02 -5.52 -5.91
CA GLN A 95 -7.17 -4.50 -5.28
C GLN A 95 -7.77 -3.97 -3.98
N ASN A 96 -9.07 -3.64 -3.98
CA ASN A 96 -9.78 -3.21 -2.78
C ASN A 96 -9.81 -4.31 -1.69
N LEU A 97 -9.87 -5.59 -2.08
CA LEU A 97 -9.77 -6.70 -1.13
C LEU A 97 -8.40 -6.74 -0.44
N LEU A 98 -7.31 -6.46 -1.16
CA LEU A 98 -5.96 -6.39 -0.59
C LEU A 98 -5.86 -5.22 0.41
N ASP A 99 -6.35 -4.04 0.07
CA ASP A 99 -6.36 -2.88 0.98
C ASP A 99 -7.17 -3.16 2.26
N ILE A 100 -8.29 -3.89 2.12
CA ILE A 100 -9.12 -4.31 3.24
C ILE A 100 -8.39 -5.35 4.10
N GLU A 101 -7.63 -6.27 3.48
CA GLU A 101 -6.83 -7.26 4.22
C GLU A 101 -5.83 -6.59 5.16
N GLU A 102 -5.08 -5.59 4.66
CA GLU A 102 -4.15 -4.82 5.48
C GLU A 102 -4.85 -4.17 6.69
N ARG A 103 -6.05 -3.62 6.49
CA ARG A 103 -6.85 -3.02 7.55
C ARG A 103 -7.36 -4.04 8.56
N ILE A 104 -7.71 -5.26 8.13
CA ILE A 104 -8.09 -6.36 9.02
C ILE A 104 -6.88 -6.77 9.86
N VAL A 105 -5.67 -6.85 9.27
CA VAL A 105 -4.43 -7.14 10.01
C VAL A 105 -4.18 -6.06 11.07
N LEU A 106 -4.30 -4.77 10.72
CA LEU A 106 -4.19 -3.67 11.69
C LEU A 106 -5.25 -3.77 12.80
N MET A 107 -6.51 -4.03 12.44
CA MET A 107 -7.61 -4.19 13.40
C MET A 107 -7.34 -5.33 14.39
N ASN A 108 -6.85 -6.47 13.91
CA ASN A 108 -6.54 -7.64 14.73
C ASN A 108 -5.38 -7.38 15.69
N ARG A 109 -4.41 -6.55 15.30
CA ARG A 109 -3.25 -6.20 16.12
C ARG A 109 -3.50 -5.00 17.06
N PHE A 110 -4.55 -4.21 16.83
CA PHE A 110 -4.90 -3.08 17.68
C PHE A 110 -5.29 -3.53 19.09
N LYS A 111 -4.69 -2.92 20.13
CA LYS A 111 -4.89 -3.31 21.54
C LYS A 111 -5.99 -2.55 22.29
N GLY A 112 -6.75 -1.68 21.60
CA GLY A 112 -7.89 -0.98 22.22
C GLY A 112 -9.10 -1.90 22.44
N SER A 113 -10.13 -1.36 23.11
CA SER A 113 -11.37 -2.10 23.39
C SER A 113 -12.08 -2.54 22.10
N GLU A 114 -12.89 -3.60 22.17
CA GLU A 114 -13.68 -4.06 21.02
C GLU A 114 -14.66 -3.00 20.51
N GLU A 115 -15.19 -2.17 21.41
CA GLU A 115 -15.99 -0.99 21.04
C GLU A 115 -15.17 -0.02 20.16
N LEU A 116 -13.93 0.27 20.56
CA LEU A 116 -13.07 1.17 19.83
C LEU A 116 -12.62 0.55 18.50
N LYS A 117 -12.34 -0.76 18.46
CA LYS A 117 -12.09 -1.50 17.22
C LYS A 117 -13.25 -1.41 16.25
N ALA A 118 -14.48 -1.61 16.73
CA ALA A 118 -15.67 -1.51 15.91
C ALA A 118 -15.83 -0.11 15.29
N LYS A 119 -15.61 0.94 16.10
CA LYS A 119 -15.70 2.34 15.68
C LYS A 119 -14.62 2.76 14.68
N ILE A 120 -13.38 2.32 14.87
CA ILE A 120 -12.24 2.71 14.02
C ILE A 120 -12.21 1.85 12.75
N PHE A 121 -12.39 0.54 12.89
CA PHE A 121 -12.12 -0.44 11.84
C PHE A 121 -13.38 -1.12 11.31
N SER A 122 -14.09 -1.90 12.13
CA SER A 122 -15.04 -2.90 11.64
C SER A 122 -16.18 -2.29 10.80
N ILE A 123 -16.76 -1.17 11.25
CA ILE A 123 -17.85 -0.50 10.51
C ILE A 123 -17.37 -0.05 9.12
N ASN A 124 -16.21 0.58 9.06
CA ASN A 124 -15.65 1.09 7.81
C ASN A 124 -15.22 -0.06 6.89
N ILE A 125 -14.57 -1.10 7.42
CA ILE A 125 -14.17 -2.27 6.63
C ILE A 125 -15.39 -2.95 6.03
N TYR A 126 -16.44 -3.18 6.81
CA TYR A 126 -17.67 -3.79 6.31
C TYR A 126 -18.34 -2.93 5.22
N ASN A 127 -18.36 -1.61 5.40
CA ASN A 127 -18.87 -0.68 4.39
C ASN A 127 -18.10 -0.76 3.07
N ASP A 128 -16.77 -0.82 3.15
CA ASP A 128 -15.89 -0.83 1.97
C ASP A 128 -15.92 -2.20 1.27
N LEU A 129 -16.09 -3.29 2.01
CA LEU A 129 -16.39 -4.60 1.44
C LEU A 129 -17.69 -4.59 0.65
N LEU A 130 -18.77 -4.02 1.20
CA LEU A 130 -20.06 -3.99 0.53
C LEU A 130 -20.07 -3.09 -0.70
N ASN A 131 -19.63 -1.84 -0.56
CA ASN A 131 -19.77 -0.84 -1.62
C ASN A 131 -18.60 -0.84 -2.61
N GLY A 132 -17.43 -1.33 -2.21
CA GLY A 132 -16.28 -1.54 -3.08
C GLY A 132 -16.29 -2.96 -3.65
N VAL A 133 -15.75 -3.92 -2.91
CA VAL A 133 -15.47 -5.27 -3.43
C VAL A 133 -16.73 -5.98 -3.94
N PHE A 134 -17.73 -6.13 -3.08
CA PHE A 134 -18.95 -6.88 -3.40
C PHE A 134 -19.74 -6.20 -4.52
N GLY A 135 -19.91 -4.87 -4.46
CA GLY A 135 -20.59 -4.09 -5.48
C GLY A 135 -19.97 -4.26 -6.87
N GLU A 136 -18.64 -4.21 -7.00
CA GLU A 136 -17.99 -4.44 -8.30
C GLU A 136 -18.21 -5.87 -8.82
N LEU A 137 -18.19 -6.88 -7.95
CA LEU A 137 -18.47 -8.27 -8.34
C LEU A 137 -19.92 -8.46 -8.83
N LEU A 138 -20.90 -7.84 -8.18
CA LEU A 138 -22.29 -7.90 -8.64
C LEU A 138 -22.47 -7.21 -9.99
N LYS A 139 -21.84 -6.05 -10.21
CA LYS A 139 -21.86 -5.38 -11.52
C LYS A 139 -21.26 -6.28 -12.61
N LEU A 140 -20.20 -7.02 -12.30
CA LEU A 140 -19.59 -7.95 -13.26
C LEU A 140 -20.57 -9.06 -13.66
N PHE A 141 -21.23 -9.71 -12.69
CA PHE A 141 -22.28 -10.71 -13.02
C PHE A 141 -23.44 -10.10 -13.81
N ILE A 142 -23.85 -8.87 -13.49
CA ILE A 142 -24.90 -8.17 -14.24
C ILE A 142 -24.46 -7.91 -15.69
N ALA A 143 -23.20 -7.56 -15.94
CA ALA A 143 -22.68 -7.39 -17.30
C ALA A 143 -22.82 -8.68 -18.13
N PHE A 144 -22.54 -9.85 -17.55
CA PHE A 144 -22.76 -11.13 -18.21
C PHE A 144 -24.24 -11.46 -18.42
N GLU A 145 -25.11 -11.19 -17.43
CA GLU A 145 -26.56 -11.35 -17.61
C GLU A 145 -27.11 -10.39 -18.69
N SER A 146 -26.50 -9.22 -18.84
CA SER A 146 -26.78 -8.28 -19.93
C SER A 146 -26.43 -8.84 -21.29
N THR A 147 -25.26 -9.46 -21.44
CA THR A 147 -24.86 -10.17 -22.66
C THR A 147 -25.80 -11.33 -22.96
N LYS A 148 -26.13 -12.14 -21.94
CA LYS A 148 -27.04 -13.28 -22.05
C LYS A 148 -28.45 -12.90 -22.53
N ASP A 149 -29.00 -11.82 -22.00
CA ASP A 149 -30.33 -11.34 -22.38
C ASP A 149 -30.31 -10.37 -23.59
N ASN A 150 -29.12 -10.04 -24.11
CA ASN A 150 -28.88 -9.04 -25.15
C ASN A 150 -29.54 -7.68 -24.84
N LYS A 151 -29.44 -7.22 -23.59
CA LYS A 151 -30.04 -5.97 -23.09
C LYS A 151 -29.15 -5.33 -22.04
N ASP A 152 -29.13 -4.00 -21.96
CA ASP A 152 -28.51 -3.30 -20.83
C ASP A 152 -29.39 -3.47 -19.58
N LEU A 153 -28.82 -4.12 -18.56
CA LEU A 153 -29.42 -4.44 -17.27
C LEU A 153 -28.64 -3.76 -16.13
N SER A 154 -27.77 -2.80 -16.45
CA SER A 154 -26.93 -2.10 -15.49
C SER A 154 -27.75 -1.48 -14.36
N GLN A 155 -27.23 -1.62 -13.14
CA GLN A 155 -27.88 -1.14 -11.93
C GLN A 155 -26.97 -0.16 -11.20
N LYS A 156 -27.50 1.02 -10.86
CA LYS A 156 -26.70 2.13 -10.31
C LYS A 156 -26.28 1.96 -8.85
N THR A 157 -27.07 1.25 -8.05
CA THR A 157 -26.86 1.15 -6.61
C THR A 157 -26.90 -0.31 -6.14
N LEU A 158 -26.27 -0.58 -4.99
CA LEU A 158 -26.09 -1.93 -4.47
C LEU A 158 -27.40 -2.67 -4.21
N THR A 159 -28.45 -1.98 -3.74
CA THR A 159 -29.75 -2.61 -3.47
C THR A 159 -30.41 -3.17 -4.74
N PRO A 160 -30.62 -2.37 -5.81
CA PRO A 160 -31.07 -2.91 -7.11
C PRO A 160 -30.19 -4.01 -7.69
N GLN A 161 -28.85 -3.94 -7.51
CA GLN A 161 -27.94 -4.99 -7.97
C GLN A 161 -28.26 -6.33 -7.29
N ILE A 162 -28.39 -6.32 -5.96
CA ILE A 162 -28.77 -7.48 -5.15
C ILE A 162 -30.15 -7.99 -5.55
N ASP A 163 -31.16 -7.12 -5.59
CA ASP A 163 -32.54 -7.53 -5.86
C ASP A 163 -32.69 -8.16 -7.26
N PHE A 164 -31.96 -7.62 -8.25
CA PHE A 164 -31.93 -8.17 -9.61
C PHE A 164 -31.33 -9.58 -9.64
N LEU A 165 -30.15 -9.77 -9.03
CA LEU A 165 -29.43 -11.05 -9.03
C LEU A 165 -30.08 -12.11 -8.13
N ALA A 166 -30.73 -11.70 -7.04
CA ALA A 166 -31.48 -12.57 -6.14
C ALA A 166 -32.77 -13.11 -6.76
N SER A 167 -33.24 -12.52 -7.88
CA SER A 167 -34.45 -13.00 -8.53
C SER A 167 -34.36 -14.50 -8.89
N PRO A 168 -35.44 -15.29 -8.71
CA PRO A 168 -35.41 -16.72 -9.01
C PRO A 168 -35.00 -17.06 -10.45
N LYS A 169 -35.20 -16.12 -11.39
CA LYS A 169 -34.77 -16.25 -12.80
C LYS A 169 -33.24 -16.29 -12.94
N ARG A 170 -32.51 -15.55 -12.10
CA ARG A 170 -31.05 -15.40 -12.18
C ARG A 170 -30.34 -16.41 -11.28
N GLY A 171 -30.88 -16.63 -10.09
CA GLY A 171 -30.45 -17.70 -9.20
C GLY A 171 -29.07 -17.46 -8.57
N TYR A 172 -28.73 -16.22 -8.22
CA TYR A 172 -27.49 -15.86 -7.50
C TYR A 172 -27.69 -15.73 -5.99
N GLN A 173 -28.75 -16.33 -5.43
CA GLN A 173 -29.16 -16.13 -4.04
C GLN A 173 -28.01 -16.34 -3.03
N LYS A 174 -27.20 -17.40 -3.21
CA LYS A 174 -26.05 -17.67 -2.34
C LYS A 174 -25.02 -16.53 -2.31
N ILE A 175 -24.81 -15.85 -3.43
CA ILE A 175 -23.91 -14.69 -3.51
C ILE A 175 -24.57 -13.47 -2.88
N THR A 176 -25.84 -13.22 -3.18
CA THR A 176 -26.55 -12.03 -2.68
C THR A 176 -26.81 -12.06 -1.17
N ASP A 177 -26.94 -13.26 -0.59
CA ASP A 177 -27.18 -13.48 0.85
C ASP A 177 -25.96 -13.16 1.73
N LEU A 178 -24.78 -12.95 1.14
CA LEU A 178 -23.59 -12.48 1.87
C LEU A 178 -23.83 -11.12 2.56
N ALA A 179 -24.67 -10.27 1.97
CA ALA A 179 -24.90 -8.92 2.46
C ALA A 179 -26.21 -8.81 3.23
N ASP A 180 -26.11 -8.65 4.57
CA ASP A 180 -27.29 -8.36 5.38
C ASP A 180 -27.87 -6.98 5.01
N SER A 181 -29.09 -7.00 4.46
CA SER A 181 -29.77 -5.79 3.98
C SER A 181 -30.04 -4.75 5.07
N ASN A 182 -30.28 -5.17 6.32
CA ASN A 182 -30.56 -4.28 7.44
C ASN A 182 -29.28 -3.58 7.91
N ILE A 183 -28.20 -4.35 8.09
CA ILE A 183 -26.89 -3.84 8.47
C ILE A 183 -26.39 -2.85 7.41
N ARG A 184 -26.46 -3.21 6.13
CA ARG A 184 -26.10 -2.32 5.01
C ARG A 184 -26.88 -1.01 5.07
N ASN A 185 -28.21 -1.09 5.12
CA ASN A 185 -29.05 0.11 5.10
C ASN A 185 -28.74 1.04 6.28
N ALA A 186 -28.43 0.49 7.45
CA ALA A 186 -28.00 1.30 8.59
C ALA A 186 -26.64 1.96 8.34
N ILE A 187 -25.64 1.21 7.84
CA ILE A 187 -24.29 1.74 7.57
C ILE A 187 -24.32 2.84 6.51
N SER A 188 -24.97 2.61 5.37
CA SER A 188 -25.03 3.57 4.26
C SER A 188 -25.69 4.91 4.63
N HIS A 189 -26.48 4.94 5.71
CA HIS A 189 -27.14 6.15 6.20
C HIS A 189 -26.59 6.66 7.55
N GLY A 190 -25.43 6.15 7.99
CA GLY A 190 -24.79 6.56 9.24
C GLY A 190 -25.55 6.16 10.51
N GLY A 191 -26.48 5.22 10.40
CA GLY A 191 -27.34 4.74 11.47
C GLY A 191 -26.70 3.68 12.37
N VAL A 192 -25.38 3.65 12.50
CA VAL A 192 -24.66 2.61 13.28
C VAL A 192 -23.99 3.20 14.51
N LYS A 193 -24.18 2.54 15.64
CA LYS A 193 -23.53 2.90 16.91
C LYS A 193 -22.96 1.66 17.59
N ALA A 194 -21.72 1.76 18.05
CA ALA A 194 -21.12 0.79 18.97
C ALA A 194 -21.11 1.38 20.39
N VAL A 195 -21.66 0.65 21.36
CA VAL A 195 -21.72 1.04 22.78
C VAL A 195 -21.40 -0.19 23.64
N GLY A 196 -20.27 -0.18 24.33
CA GLY A 196 -19.76 -1.37 25.02
C GLY A 196 -19.59 -2.55 24.05
N SER A 197 -20.21 -3.68 24.38
CA SER A 197 -20.20 -4.88 23.52
C SER A 197 -21.32 -4.94 22.48
N LYS A 198 -22.17 -3.90 22.39
CA LYS A 198 -23.33 -3.87 21.50
C LYS A 198 -23.09 -3.03 20.25
N MET A 199 -23.66 -3.50 19.15
CA MET A 199 -23.84 -2.80 17.88
C MET A 199 -25.33 -2.53 17.69
N ILE A 200 -25.68 -1.28 17.39
CA ILE A 200 -27.06 -0.85 17.13
C ILE A 200 -27.14 -0.32 15.71
N PHE A 201 -27.94 -0.97 14.88
CA PHE A 201 -28.18 -0.62 13.48
C PHE A 201 -29.59 -0.04 13.35
N SER A 202 -29.67 1.26 13.10
CA SER A 202 -30.93 1.99 12.91
C SER A 202 -31.16 2.26 11.42
N TYR A 203 -32.29 1.82 10.88
CA TYR A 203 -32.63 1.97 9.47
C TYR A 203 -34.13 2.24 9.29
N ARG A 204 -34.52 2.68 8.09
CA ARG A 204 -35.92 2.89 7.73
C ARG A 204 -36.41 1.83 6.77
N LYS A 205 -37.62 1.31 7.00
CA LYS A 205 -38.37 0.52 6.04
C LYS A 205 -39.70 1.21 5.78
N GLY A 206 -39.83 1.88 4.63
CA GLY A 206 -40.95 2.78 4.36
C GLY A 206 -40.95 3.97 5.35
N LYS A 207 -42.04 4.13 6.10
CA LYS A 207 -42.19 5.18 7.12
C LYS A 207 -41.70 4.76 8.51
N GLU A 208 -41.43 3.47 8.73
CA GLU A 208 -41.07 2.94 10.04
C GLU A 208 -39.56 3.00 10.29
N HIS A 209 -39.21 3.38 11.52
CA HIS A 209 -37.85 3.29 12.03
C HIS A 209 -37.68 1.95 12.73
N LEU A 210 -36.76 1.13 12.23
CA LEU A 210 -36.44 -0.18 12.79
C LEU A 210 -35.02 -0.16 13.36
N GLN A 211 -34.81 -1.02 14.35
CA GLN A 211 -33.50 -1.26 14.95
C GLN A 211 -33.19 -2.75 14.95
N HIS A 212 -31.95 -3.06 14.59
CA HIS A 212 -31.35 -4.38 14.75
C HIS A 212 -30.19 -4.23 15.73
N GLU A 213 -30.17 -5.07 16.78
CA GLU A 213 -29.06 -5.16 17.72
C GLU A 213 -28.25 -6.43 17.42
N SER A 214 -26.93 -6.29 17.45
CA SER A 214 -26.01 -7.42 17.51
C SER A 214 -24.88 -7.11 18.49
N THR A 215 -24.02 -8.08 18.76
CA THR A 215 -22.78 -7.84 19.48
C THR A 215 -21.68 -7.38 18.52
N VAL A 216 -20.64 -6.72 19.08
CA VAL A 216 -19.41 -6.39 18.32
C VAL A 216 -18.73 -7.64 17.75
N TYR A 217 -18.86 -8.79 18.43
CA TYR A 217 -18.31 -10.07 17.99
C TYR A 217 -19.10 -10.66 16.81
N GLU A 218 -20.43 -10.72 16.91
CA GLU A 218 -21.28 -11.17 15.80
C GLU A 218 -21.11 -10.30 14.55
N PHE A 219 -20.96 -8.99 14.73
CA PHE A 219 -20.70 -8.09 13.61
C PHE A 219 -19.31 -8.33 12.98
N LYS A 220 -18.29 -8.61 13.80
CA LYS A 220 -16.97 -9.01 13.30
C LYS A 220 -17.04 -10.32 12.51
N ASP A 221 -17.81 -11.30 12.97
CA ASP A 221 -18.01 -12.56 12.24
C ASP A 221 -18.72 -12.32 10.91
N SER A 222 -19.75 -11.48 10.87
CA SER A 222 -20.41 -11.08 9.60
C SER A 222 -19.46 -10.39 8.63
N LEU A 223 -18.55 -9.55 9.14
CA LEU A 223 -17.50 -8.92 8.33
C LEU A 223 -16.56 -9.95 7.73
N LEU A 224 -16.06 -10.89 8.54
CA LEU A 224 -15.13 -11.92 8.06
C LEU A 224 -15.82 -12.87 7.07
N ARG A 225 -17.07 -13.26 7.31
CA ARG A 225 -17.86 -14.04 6.34
C ARG A 225 -18.04 -13.33 5.01
N LEU A 226 -18.31 -12.02 5.03
CA LEU A 226 -18.39 -11.23 3.81
C LEU A 226 -17.03 -11.20 3.09
N PHE A 227 -15.93 -10.96 3.82
CA PHE A 227 -14.57 -10.96 3.29
C PHE A 227 -14.20 -12.30 2.63
N ASP A 228 -14.39 -13.40 3.35
CA ASP A 228 -14.08 -14.76 2.88
C ASP A 228 -14.95 -15.13 1.67
N GLY A 229 -16.23 -14.74 1.69
CA GLY A 229 -17.18 -14.96 0.61
C GLY A 229 -16.80 -14.23 -0.68
N VAL A 230 -16.53 -12.93 -0.62
CA VAL A 230 -16.10 -12.18 -1.81
C VAL A 230 -14.72 -12.62 -2.31
N SER A 231 -13.84 -13.04 -1.41
CA SER A 231 -12.54 -13.62 -1.74
C SER A 231 -12.70 -14.93 -2.54
N GLY A 232 -13.62 -15.81 -2.13
CA GLY A 232 -13.95 -17.03 -2.89
C GLY A 232 -14.50 -16.74 -4.29
N ILE A 233 -15.35 -15.71 -4.43
CA ILE A 233 -15.87 -15.27 -5.73
C ILE A 233 -14.74 -14.73 -6.63
N ILE A 234 -13.85 -13.90 -6.11
CA ILE A 234 -12.69 -13.38 -6.87
C ILE A 234 -11.80 -14.53 -7.34
N LEU A 235 -11.50 -15.51 -6.46
CA LEU A 235 -10.72 -16.68 -6.83
C LEU A 235 -11.37 -17.49 -7.95
N SER A 236 -12.70 -17.58 -7.99
CA SER A 236 -13.41 -18.29 -9.06
C SER A 236 -13.19 -17.65 -10.44
N TRP A 237 -13.12 -16.32 -10.51
CA TRP A 237 -12.79 -15.61 -11.74
C TRP A 237 -11.33 -15.81 -12.14
N PHE A 238 -10.38 -15.77 -11.19
CA PHE A 238 -8.99 -16.10 -11.49
C PHE A 238 -8.79 -17.56 -11.90
N GLY A 239 -9.58 -18.48 -11.35
CA GLY A 239 -9.63 -19.87 -11.81
C GLY A 239 -10.04 -19.97 -13.27
N TYR A 240 -11.12 -19.28 -13.66
CA TYR A 240 -11.54 -19.22 -15.07
C TYR A 240 -10.46 -18.61 -16.00
N LEU A 241 -9.78 -17.55 -15.57
CA LEU A 241 -8.66 -16.98 -16.34
C LEU A 241 -7.51 -17.98 -16.54
N CYS A 242 -7.21 -18.79 -15.52
CA CYS A 242 -6.20 -19.85 -15.60
C CYS A 242 -6.64 -20.96 -16.56
N ASP A 243 -7.89 -21.42 -16.46
CA ASP A 243 -8.45 -22.47 -17.33
C ASP A 243 -8.41 -22.07 -18.81
N GLU A 244 -8.74 -20.81 -19.11
CA GLU A 244 -8.76 -20.30 -20.48
C GLU A 244 -7.41 -19.75 -20.95
N ASN A 245 -6.38 -19.84 -20.10
CA ASN A 245 -5.01 -19.34 -20.34
C ASN A 245 -5.01 -17.89 -20.85
N ILE A 246 -5.85 -17.04 -20.27
CA ILE A 246 -5.86 -15.60 -20.56
C ILE A 246 -4.59 -15.00 -19.97
N SER A 247 -3.85 -14.24 -20.77
CA SER A 247 -2.56 -13.67 -20.43
C SER A 247 -2.48 -12.21 -20.86
N TYR A 248 -1.30 -11.59 -20.70
CA TYR A 248 -1.09 -10.23 -21.18
C TYR A 248 -1.22 -10.12 -22.71
N ASN A 249 -1.05 -11.21 -23.47
CA ASN A 249 -1.14 -11.18 -24.94
C ASN A 249 -2.56 -10.90 -25.45
N GLU A 250 -3.58 -11.36 -24.72
CA GLU A 250 -4.98 -11.13 -25.01
C GLU A 250 -5.41 -9.69 -24.64
N VAL A 251 -4.61 -9.03 -23.81
CA VAL A 251 -4.90 -7.72 -23.23
C VAL A 251 -4.18 -6.59 -23.97
N TYR A 252 -2.88 -6.74 -24.19
CA TYR A 252 -2.03 -5.67 -24.65
C TYR A 252 -2.22 -5.40 -26.15
N GLY A 253 -2.59 -4.16 -26.50
CA GLY A 253 -2.90 -3.76 -27.88
C GLY A 253 -4.33 -4.05 -28.33
N ASN A 254 -5.21 -4.50 -27.42
CA ASN A 254 -6.63 -4.65 -27.69
C ASN A 254 -7.39 -3.33 -27.39
N GLU A 255 -7.93 -2.70 -28.44
CA GLU A 255 -8.61 -1.40 -28.35
C GLU A 255 -9.91 -1.43 -27.51
N LEU A 256 -10.48 -2.61 -27.27
CA LEU A 256 -11.69 -2.77 -26.46
C LEU A 256 -11.42 -2.79 -24.96
N ILE A 257 -10.15 -2.80 -24.56
CA ILE A 257 -9.75 -2.93 -23.16
C ILE A 257 -9.34 -1.57 -22.61
N ASN A 258 -9.83 -1.27 -21.42
CA ASN A 258 -9.48 -0.04 -20.76
C ASN A 258 -8.02 -0.04 -20.26
N GLU A 259 -7.48 1.17 -20.07
CA GLU A 259 -6.11 1.37 -19.62
C GLU A 259 -5.84 0.72 -18.26
N GLU A 260 -6.81 0.75 -17.35
CA GLU A 260 -6.68 0.18 -16.00
C GLU A 260 -6.51 -1.35 -16.01
N THR A 261 -7.21 -2.05 -16.91
CA THR A 261 -7.02 -3.49 -17.14
C THR A 261 -5.65 -3.77 -17.74
N SER A 262 -5.24 -2.98 -18.74
CA SER A 262 -3.91 -3.13 -19.33
C SER A 262 -2.80 -2.95 -18.30
N LEU A 263 -2.92 -1.94 -17.44
CA LEU A 263 -2.02 -1.66 -16.33
C LEU A 263 -2.01 -2.80 -15.29
N PHE A 264 -3.17 -3.38 -15.00
CA PHE A 264 -3.27 -4.53 -14.09
C PHE A 264 -2.46 -5.73 -14.61
N PHE A 265 -2.64 -6.09 -15.88
CA PHE A 265 -1.87 -7.18 -16.51
C PHE A 265 -0.40 -6.84 -16.68
N GLU A 266 -0.05 -5.59 -16.98
CA GLU A 266 1.34 -5.12 -17.02
C GLU A 266 2.03 -5.37 -15.66
N LYS A 267 1.40 -4.94 -14.55
CA LYS A 267 1.92 -5.18 -13.19
C LYS A 267 2.09 -6.66 -12.88
N LEU A 268 1.08 -7.49 -13.20
CA LEU A 268 1.19 -8.93 -13.00
C LEU A 268 2.32 -9.54 -13.83
N SER A 269 2.49 -9.09 -15.07
CA SER A 269 3.55 -9.58 -15.96
C SER A 269 4.95 -9.25 -15.47
N MET A 270 5.11 -8.39 -14.46
CA MET A 270 6.41 -8.08 -13.84
C MET A 270 6.52 -8.65 -12.43
N SER A 271 5.44 -9.20 -11.88
CA SER A 271 5.38 -9.73 -10.53
C SER A 271 5.86 -11.17 -10.50
N THR A 272 6.65 -11.50 -9.48
CA THR A 272 7.08 -12.87 -9.16
C THR A 272 6.22 -13.43 -8.04
N LEU A 273 6.54 -14.61 -7.52
CA LEU A 273 5.78 -15.25 -6.47
C LEU A 273 5.77 -14.42 -5.18
N LEU A 274 6.92 -13.88 -4.79
CA LEU A 274 7.11 -13.19 -3.51
C LEU A 274 7.36 -11.69 -3.64
N THR A 275 7.58 -11.19 -4.86
CA THR A 275 7.77 -9.75 -5.14
C THR A 275 6.77 -9.26 -6.18
N THR A 276 5.86 -8.39 -5.75
CA THR A 276 4.77 -7.84 -6.57
C THR A 276 5.13 -6.47 -7.11
N CYS A 277 4.85 -6.21 -8.39
CA CYS A 277 4.87 -4.87 -8.93
C CYS A 277 3.62 -4.10 -8.45
N ASP A 278 3.82 -3.13 -7.56
CA ASP A 278 2.74 -2.35 -6.94
C ASP A 278 2.25 -1.23 -7.87
N LYS A 279 3.21 -0.46 -8.42
CA LYS A 279 2.94 0.73 -9.22
C LYS A 279 3.76 0.74 -10.50
N VAL A 280 3.11 1.23 -11.54
CA VAL A 280 3.76 1.65 -12.79
C VAL A 280 3.14 2.98 -13.18
N TYR A 281 3.95 4.00 -13.40
CA TYR A 281 3.46 5.28 -13.91
C TYR A 281 4.49 5.94 -14.81
N GLN A 282 4.00 6.73 -15.74
CA GLN A 282 4.80 7.37 -16.78
C GLN A 282 4.66 8.89 -16.70
N ILE A 283 5.77 9.58 -16.89
CA ILE A 283 5.85 11.04 -16.88
C ILE A 283 6.52 11.48 -18.18
N ASP A 284 5.91 12.44 -18.87
CA ASP A 284 6.52 13.13 -19.99
C ASP A 284 7.43 14.26 -19.48
N ILE A 285 8.70 14.19 -19.81
CA ILE A 285 9.70 15.19 -19.45
C ILE A 285 9.96 16.05 -20.68
N ASN A 286 9.65 17.33 -20.58
CA ASN A 286 9.89 18.33 -21.62
C ASN A 286 10.80 19.43 -21.08
N ASN A 287 12.06 19.42 -21.47
CA ASN A 287 13.06 20.40 -21.04
C ASN A 287 13.96 20.82 -22.21
N GLU A 288 14.97 21.64 -21.92
CA GLU A 288 15.93 22.12 -22.94
C GLU A 288 16.69 20.98 -23.64
N ALA A 289 16.79 19.79 -23.01
CA ALA A 289 17.42 18.61 -23.59
C ALA A 289 16.50 17.79 -24.50
N GLY A 290 15.22 18.18 -24.63
CA GLY A 290 14.24 17.55 -25.52
C GLY A 290 13.02 16.98 -24.80
N LYS A 291 12.24 16.21 -25.55
CA LYS A 291 11.11 15.43 -25.04
C LYS A 291 11.54 13.99 -24.83
N ARG A 292 11.33 13.47 -23.63
CA ARG A 292 11.56 12.06 -23.29
C ARG A 292 10.50 11.55 -22.34
N GLN A 293 10.27 10.26 -22.35
CA GLN A 293 9.42 9.55 -21.40
C GLN A 293 10.26 9.04 -20.23
N HIS A 294 9.64 9.04 -19.05
CA HIS A 294 10.21 8.46 -17.85
C HIS A 294 9.19 7.54 -17.19
N VAL A 295 9.52 6.26 -17.11
CA VAL A 295 8.66 5.24 -16.51
C VAL A 295 9.21 4.85 -15.14
N ASN A 296 8.36 4.88 -14.13
CA ASN A 296 8.67 4.41 -12.78
C ASN A 296 7.96 3.09 -12.54
N VAL A 297 8.70 2.11 -12.02
CA VAL A 297 8.17 0.84 -11.54
C VAL A 297 8.54 0.68 -10.07
N GLU A 298 7.56 0.38 -9.21
CA GLU A 298 7.77 0.16 -7.79
C GLU A 298 7.39 -1.29 -7.43
N PHE A 299 8.36 -2.02 -6.88
CA PHE A 299 8.16 -3.35 -6.33
C PHE A 299 7.95 -3.32 -4.81
N ILE A 300 7.03 -4.15 -4.34
CA ILE A 300 6.83 -4.48 -2.93
C ILE A 300 6.99 -5.99 -2.73
N GLY A 301 7.62 -6.43 -1.64
CA GLY A 301 7.77 -7.86 -1.40
C GLY A 301 8.76 -8.23 -0.31
N THR A 302 9.34 -9.41 -0.45
CA THR A 302 10.35 -9.98 0.45
C THR A 302 11.68 -9.22 0.39
N ASP A 303 12.48 -9.37 1.46
CA ASP A 303 13.77 -8.70 1.57
C ASP A 303 14.80 -9.37 0.64
N LEU A 304 14.99 -8.77 -0.54
CA LEU A 304 15.96 -9.22 -1.53
C LEU A 304 17.33 -8.56 -1.32
N ASP A 305 18.40 -9.34 -1.48
CA ASP A 305 19.75 -8.78 -1.49
C ASP A 305 19.96 -7.83 -2.67
N ILE A 306 21.08 -7.09 -2.66
CA ILE A 306 21.34 -6.06 -3.68
C ILE A 306 21.47 -6.67 -5.08
N ASN A 307 22.13 -7.82 -5.22
CA ASN A 307 22.33 -8.46 -6.53
C ASN A 307 21.00 -8.99 -7.07
N SER A 308 20.19 -9.59 -6.19
CA SER A 308 18.82 -10.02 -6.48
C SER A 308 17.95 -8.88 -7.01
N ARG A 309 17.96 -7.72 -6.34
CA ARG A 309 17.23 -6.52 -6.80
C ARG A 309 17.77 -5.97 -8.12
N MET A 310 19.08 -5.92 -8.29
CA MET A 310 19.69 -5.50 -9.55
C MET A 310 19.27 -6.39 -10.71
N PHE A 311 19.32 -7.71 -10.53
CA PHE A 311 18.89 -8.68 -11.53
C PHE A 311 17.42 -8.45 -11.90
N LEU A 312 16.52 -8.50 -10.91
CA LEU A 312 15.08 -8.38 -11.13
C LEU A 312 14.74 -7.05 -11.81
N GLY A 313 15.37 -5.96 -11.36
CA GLY A 313 15.14 -4.64 -11.92
C GLY A 313 15.61 -4.49 -13.36
N ILE A 314 16.77 -5.05 -13.73
CA ILE A 314 17.27 -4.94 -15.12
C ILE A 314 16.33 -5.65 -16.08
N TYR A 315 15.89 -6.88 -15.76
CA TYR A 315 14.93 -7.61 -16.61
C TYR A 315 13.54 -6.99 -16.63
N THR A 316 13.13 -6.36 -15.53
CA THR A 316 11.91 -5.55 -15.50
C THR A 316 12.02 -4.36 -16.44
N ALA A 317 13.14 -3.62 -16.41
CA ALA A 317 13.37 -2.50 -17.31
C ALA A 317 13.37 -2.94 -18.79
N GLU A 318 13.93 -4.11 -19.11
CA GLU A 318 13.81 -4.71 -20.44
C GLU A 318 12.36 -4.99 -20.84
N ARG A 319 11.58 -5.61 -19.96
CA ARG A 319 10.15 -5.88 -20.20
C ARG A 319 9.35 -4.59 -20.44
N VAL A 320 9.54 -3.56 -19.60
CA VAL A 320 8.88 -2.26 -19.74
C VAL A 320 9.26 -1.59 -21.06
N PHE A 321 10.56 -1.59 -21.41
CA PHE A 321 11.06 -1.04 -22.66
C PHE A 321 10.34 -1.64 -23.87
N GLN A 322 10.15 -2.96 -23.87
CA GLN A 322 9.47 -3.70 -24.94
C GLN A 322 7.95 -3.45 -24.95
N LEU A 323 7.28 -3.58 -23.79
CA LEU A 323 5.83 -3.41 -23.69
C LEU A 323 5.42 -1.99 -24.10
N ARG A 324 6.07 -0.97 -23.54
CA ARG A 324 5.72 0.44 -23.79
C ARG A 324 6.32 1.02 -25.06
N LYS A 325 7.15 0.24 -25.78
CA LYS A 325 7.83 0.67 -27.03
C LYS A 325 8.60 1.98 -26.83
N LEU A 326 9.33 2.07 -25.72
CA LEU A 326 10.07 3.28 -25.35
C LEU A 326 11.19 3.57 -26.36
N ALA A 327 11.52 4.84 -26.53
CA ALA A 327 12.63 5.30 -27.34
C ALA A 327 13.96 5.18 -26.59
N ILE A 328 15.10 5.25 -27.28
CA ILE A 328 16.42 5.06 -26.65
C ILE A 328 16.82 6.21 -25.72
N GLU A 329 16.24 7.39 -25.94
CA GLU A 329 16.37 8.60 -25.14
C GLU A 329 15.54 8.58 -23.83
N ASP A 330 14.63 7.62 -23.70
CA ASP A 330 13.77 7.48 -22.53
C ASP A 330 14.52 6.86 -21.35
N THR A 331 13.91 6.92 -20.18
CA THR A 331 14.49 6.37 -18.94
C THR A 331 13.49 5.55 -18.15
N ILE A 332 14.01 4.57 -17.42
CA ILE A 332 13.23 3.72 -16.53
C ILE A 332 13.86 3.79 -15.14
N MET A 333 13.04 4.05 -14.12
CA MET A 333 13.43 3.94 -12.72
C MET A 333 12.73 2.72 -12.12
N ILE A 334 13.53 1.85 -11.48
CA ILE A 334 13.03 0.70 -10.73
C ILE A 334 13.29 0.96 -9.25
N ALA A 335 12.23 0.92 -8.45
CA ALA A 335 12.27 1.06 -7.01
C ALA A 335 11.84 -0.22 -6.31
N PHE A 336 12.42 -0.48 -5.14
CA PHE A 336 12.18 -1.63 -4.30
C PHE A 336 11.85 -1.16 -2.89
N LYS A 337 10.75 -1.68 -2.37
CA LYS A 337 10.30 -1.48 -1.00
C LYS A 337 10.05 -2.83 -0.35
N SER A 338 10.67 -3.06 0.79
CA SER A 338 10.51 -4.28 1.59
C SER A 338 10.68 -3.93 3.06
N PRO A 339 10.21 -4.77 3.99
CA PRO A 339 10.12 -4.37 5.39
C PRO A 339 11.48 -4.11 6.06
N LYS A 340 12.54 -4.83 5.68
CA LYS A 340 13.87 -4.71 6.31
C LYS A 340 14.88 -3.92 5.48
N ILE A 341 14.41 -3.17 4.48
CA ILE A 341 15.28 -2.39 3.60
C ILE A 341 14.72 -0.98 3.46
N VAL A 342 15.60 0.02 3.58
CA VAL A 342 15.28 1.38 3.12
C VAL A 342 14.96 1.35 1.62
N ASN A 343 13.95 2.10 1.22
CA ASN A 343 13.58 2.26 -0.19
C ASN A 343 14.83 2.43 -1.06
N SER A 344 15.01 1.48 -1.97
CA SER A 344 16.17 1.39 -2.84
C SER A 344 15.72 1.54 -4.29
N PHE A 345 16.51 2.16 -5.13
CA PHE A 345 16.17 2.34 -6.53
C PHE A 345 17.40 2.48 -7.42
N PHE A 346 17.20 2.32 -8.72
CA PHE A 346 18.11 2.83 -9.73
C PHE A 346 17.35 3.37 -10.94
N THR A 347 18.00 4.25 -11.69
CA THR A 347 17.51 4.75 -12.97
C THR A 347 18.45 4.33 -14.09
N ILE A 348 17.89 3.87 -15.20
CA ILE A 348 18.64 3.42 -16.37
C ILE A 348 18.10 4.06 -17.66
N ASN A 349 19.01 4.38 -18.59
CA ASN A 349 18.66 4.87 -19.93
C ASN A 349 18.23 3.70 -20.83
N CYS A 350 17.19 3.93 -21.64
CA CYS A 350 16.68 2.91 -22.55
C CYS A 350 17.68 2.52 -23.65
N SER A 351 18.67 3.37 -23.97
CA SER A 351 19.78 3.00 -24.85
C SER A 351 20.57 1.79 -24.35
N VAL A 352 20.83 1.71 -23.04
CA VAL A 352 21.55 0.58 -22.40
C VAL A 352 20.69 -0.69 -22.43
N ILE A 353 19.39 -0.55 -22.16
CA ILE A 353 18.42 -1.65 -22.24
C ILE A 353 18.23 -2.15 -23.68
N ASN A 354 18.23 -1.25 -24.66
CA ASN A 354 18.19 -1.60 -26.07
C ASN A 354 19.43 -2.40 -26.50
N ASP A 355 20.61 -2.09 -25.95
CA ASP A 355 21.81 -2.90 -26.21
C ASP A 355 21.75 -4.27 -25.52
N LEU A 356 21.13 -4.36 -24.33
CA LEU A 356 20.90 -5.63 -23.63
C LEU A 356 19.95 -6.54 -24.43
N SER A 357 18.78 -6.02 -24.82
CA SER A 357 17.77 -6.76 -25.59
C SER A 357 18.25 -7.22 -26.97
N ARG A 358 19.28 -6.57 -27.53
CA ARG A 358 19.94 -6.98 -28.79
C ARG A 358 21.14 -7.91 -28.56
N GLY A 359 21.43 -8.31 -27.33
CA GLY A 359 22.56 -9.17 -26.98
C GLY A 359 23.94 -8.53 -27.18
N LYS A 360 24.02 -7.19 -27.26
CA LYS A 360 25.29 -6.46 -27.42
C LYS A 360 26.04 -6.25 -26.10
N THR A 361 25.33 -6.34 -24.98
CA THR A 361 25.88 -6.25 -23.63
C THR A 361 25.32 -7.37 -22.76
N THR A 362 25.89 -7.57 -21.58
CA THR A 362 25.44 -8.58 -20.60
C THR A 362 24.85 -7.89 -19.37
N THR A 363 24.06 -8.61 -18.59
CA THR A 363 23.44 -8.10 -17.36
C THR A 363 24.48 -7.58 -16.36
N GLU A 364 25.65 -8.22 -16.27
CA GLU A 364 26.76 -7.77 -15.39
C GLU A 364 27.31 -6.42 -15.83
N LYS A 365 27.51 -6.22 -17.14
CA LYS A 365 27.95 -4.92 -17.69
C LYS A 365 26.89 -3.84 -17.48
N VAL A 366 25.61 -4.17 -17.65
CA VAL A 366 24.51 -3.24 -17.37
C VAL A 366 24.51 -2.84 -15.88
N SER A 367 24.70 -3.80 -14.97
CA SER A 367 24.82 -3.51 -13.54
C SER A 367 25.99 -2.57 -13.24
N GLN A 368 27.16 -2.77 -13.87
CA GLN A 368 28.30 -1.87 -13.73
C GLN A 368 27.98 -0.44 -14.20
N ILE A 369 27.33 -0.30 -15.38
CA ILE A 369 26.90 1.00 -15.90
C ILE A 369 25.96 1.72 -14.93
N ILE A 370 25.03 0.99 -14.30
CA ILE A 370 24.10 1.56 -13.31
C ILE A 370 24.89 2.07 -12.10
N TRP A 371 25.83 1.29 -11.57
CA TRP A 371 26.66 1.69 -10.43
C TRP A 371 27.51 2.93 -10.73
N GLU A 372 28.10 3.00 -11.92
CA GLU A 372 28.93 4.13 -12.35
C GLU A 372 28.10 5.40 -12.64
N SER A 373 26.80 5.27 -12.90
CA SER A 373 25.93 6.40 -13.23
C SER A 373 25.68 7.38 -12.07
N GLY A 374 25.85 6.93 -10.82
CA GLY A 374 25.47 7.69 -9.61
C GLY A 374 23.97 7.83 -9.39
N ASN A 375 23.10 7.36 -10.30
CA ASN A 375 21.64 7.39 -10.17
C ASN A 375 21.10 6.10 -9.55
N ILE A 376 21.68 5.70 -8.42
CA ILE A 376 21.39 4.46 -7.70
C ILE A 376 21.47 4.68 -6.19
N LEU A 377 20.52 4.13 -5.46
CA LEU A 377 20.57 3.96 -4.01
C LEU A 377 20.16 2.52 -3.69
N MET A 378 21.12 1.72 -3.23
CA MET A 378 20.90 0.32 -2.85
C MET A 378 21.35 0.08 -1.42
N PHE A 379 20.39 -0.03 -0.51
CA PHE A 379 20.66 -0.30 0.90
C PHE A 379 20.70 -1.81 1.18
N PRO A 380 21.58 -2.30 2.06
CA PRO A 380 21.60 -3.71 2.46
C PRO A 380 20.37 -4.06 3.31
N ILE A 381 20.10 -5.36 3.44
CA ILE A 381 19.07 -5.88 4.35
C ILE A 381 19.50 -5.59 5.79
N ASN A 382 18.57 -5.10 6.60
CA ASN A 382 18.75 -5.04 8.03
C ASN A 382 18.56 -6.43 8.64
N ASP A 383 19.64 -7.01 9.15
CA ASP A 383 19.69 -8.33 9.75
C ASP A 383 19.30 -8.36 11.24
N GLU A 384 18.95 -7.21 11.83
CA GLU A 384 18.47 -7.15 13.21
C GLU A 384 17.12 -7.88 13.36
N ASP A 385 16.98 -8.64 14.46
CA ASP A 385 15.72 -9.27 14.83
C ASP A 385 14.77 -8.22 15.40
N ARG A 386 13.88 -7.71 14.54
CA ARG A 386 12.96 -6.61 14.83
C ARG A 386 11.56 -6.93 14.39
N ASN A 387 10.62 -6.41 15.16
CA ASN A 387 9.21 -6.52 14.87
C ASN A 387 8.73 -5.26 14.12
N GLU A 388 8.47 -5.41 12.83
CA GLU A 388 7.94 -4.36 11.93
C GLU A 388 6.66 -3.71 12.46
N PHE A 389 5.85 -4.47 13.20
CA PHE A 389 4.64 -3.93 13.81
C PHE A 389 4.96 -2.93 14.92
N GLU A 390 5.97 -3.20 15.74
CA GLU A 390 6.33 -2.28 16.81
C GLU A 390 6.73 -0.92 16.23
N ASP A 391 7.46 -0.92 15.11
CA ASP A 391 7.85 0.29 14.37
C ASP A 391 6.67 1.17 13.95
N SER A 392 5.58 0.54 13.50
CA SER A 392 4.40 1.24 13.02
C SER A 392 3.60 1.91 14.14
N PHE A 393 3.79 1.50 15.39
CA PHE A 393 3.02 1.99 16.55
C PHE A 393 3.92 2.62 17.63
N ARG A 394 5.18 2.92 17.30
CA ARG A 394 6.08 3.58 18.25
C ARG A 394 5.54 4.97 18.58
N HIS A 395 5.51 5.25 19.88
CA HIS A 395 5.03 6.51 20.38
C HIS A 395 5.94 6.99 21.50
N TYR A 396 6.45 8.20 21.34
CA TYR A 396 7.06 8.98 22.40
C TYR A 396 5.98 9.86 22.99
N SER A 397 5.70 9.69 24.29
CA SER A 397 4.70 10.50 24.99
C SER A 397 5.11 11.97 25.01
N ASP A 398 4.11 12.84 24.89
CA ASP A 398 4.32 14.26 25.08
C ASP A 398 4.84 14.54 26.50
N ILE A 399 5.71 15.55 26.63
CA ILE A 399 6.32 15.93 27.90
C ILE A 399 5.88 17.36 28.22
N GLU A 400 5.19 17.54 29.34
CA GLU A 400 4.63 18.84 29.73
C GLU A 400 4.99 19.21 31.17
N ASN A 401 5.29 20.48 31.39
CA ASN A 401 5.34 21.09 32.71
C ASN A 401 4.80 22.53 32.66
N ASP A 402 4.99 23.30 33.73
CA ASP A 402 4.47 24.68 33.83
C ASP A 402 5.10 25.67 32.83
N ASP A 403 6.30 25.36 32.30
CA ASP A 403 7.08 26.24 31.44
C ASP A 403 7.02 25.87 29.96
N PHE A 404 6.88 24.58 29.65
CA PHE A 404 6.88 24.08 28.28
C PHE A 404 6.00 22.85 28.04
N TYR A 405 5.76 22.59 26.76
CA TYR A 405 5.12 21.41 26.22
C TYR A 405 5.95 20.90 25.03
N ILE A 406 6.42 19.66 25.08
CA ILE A 406 7.18 18.97 24.03
C ILE A 406 6.25 17.95 23.39
N THR A 407 6.18 17.97 22.07
CA THR A 407 5.42 17.01 21.26
C THR A 407 6.18 16.67 19.97
N GLU A 408 5.60 15.80 19.15
CA GLU A 408 6.16 15.36 17.87
C GLU A 408 7.62 14.88 18.03
N ILE A 409 7.87 14.13 19.10
CA ILE A 409 9.18 13.53 19.35
C ILE A 409 9.37 12.36 18.38
N GLU A 410 10.38 12.46 17.53
CA GLU A 410 10.71 11.52 16.46
C GLU A 410 12.16 11.03 16.62
N ASP A 411 12.36 9.71 16.50
CA ASP A 411 13.70 9.13 16.33
C ASP A 411 14.17 9.38 14.89
N ILE A 412 15.30 10.07 14.75
CA ILE A 412 15.95 10.34 13.45
C ILE A 412 17.42 9.84 13.48
N SER A 413 17.67 8.79 14.25
CA SER A 413 19.00 8.21 14.45
C SER A 413 19.60 7.68 13.15
N SER A 414 20.93 7.73 13.08
CA SER A 414 21.73 7.04 12.07
C SER A 414 22.44 5.85 12.72
N GLU A 415 23.10 5.02 11.91
CA GLU A 415 23.87 3.87 12.40
C GLU A 415 24.87 4.21 13.51
N ASP A 416 25.49 5.40 13.43
CA ASP A 416 26.57 5.84 14.32
C ASP A 416 26.15 6.85 15.41
N LYS A 417 24.99 7.51 15.25
CA LYS A 417 24.54 8.60 16.13
C LYS A 417 23.07 8.42 16.52
N LYS A 418 22.81 8.48 17.81
CA LYS A 418 21.45 8.53 18.38
C LYS A 418 20.93 9.95 18.28
N ARG A 419 19.80 10.15 17.61
CA ARG A 419 19.29 11.48 17.30
C ARG A 419 17.78 11.58 17.50
N PHE A 420 17.34 12.68 18.10
CA PHE A 420 15.91 13.00 18.21
C PHE A 420 15.58 14.31 17.51
N LYS A 421 14.36 14.38 16.97
CA LYS A 421 13.72 15.61 16.53
C LYS A 421 12.46 15.83 17.35
N ALA A 422 12.19 17.07 17.78
CA ALA A 422 10.96 17.38 18.49
C ALA A 422 10.49 18.83 18.26
N VAL A 423 9.24 19.08 18.64
CA VAL A 423 8.65 20.42 18.67
C VAL A 423 8.41 20.82 20.13
N ALA A 424 8.80 22.05 20.48
CA ALA A 424 8.60 22.59 21.81
C ALA A 424 7.80 23.88 21.79
N TYR A 425 6.83 23.99 22.69
CA TYR A 425 6.02 25.18 22.90
C TYR A 425 6.34 25.78 24.27
N LEU A 426 6.71 27.06 24.30
CA LEU A 426 7.13 27.74 25.53
C LEU A 426 6.01 28.61 26.07
N LYS A 427 5.40 28.20 27.19
CA LYS A 427 4.21 28.83 27.79
C LYS A 427 4.44 30.30 28.19
N ARG A 428 5.69 30.68 28.49
CA ARG A 428 6.07 32.03 28.96
C ARG A 428 7.33 32.59 28.30
N ALA A 429 7.59 32.28 27.02
CA ALA A 429 8.76 32.81 26.32
C ALA A 429 8.64 34.31 26.00
N LYS A 430 9.36 35.14 26.76
CA LYS A 430 9.42 36.61 26.55
C LYS A 430 10.79 37.15 26.17
N ARG A 431 11.88 36.41 26.46
CA ARG A 431 13.26 36.89 26.26
C ARG A 431 14.20 35.73 25.90
N PRO A 432 15.26 35.94 25.10
CA PRO A 432 16.20 34.89 24.70
C PRO A 432 16.85 34.16 25.89
N LYS A 433 17.16 34.85 26.99
CA LYS A 433 17.74 34.21 28.19
C LYS A 433 16.80 33.16 28.81
N HIS A 434 15.50 33.45 28.85
CA HIS A 434 14.50 32.50 29.35
C HIS A 434 14.41 31.28 28.42
N VAL A 435 14.31 31.52 27.11
CA VAL A 435 14.27 30.45 26.10
C VAL A 435 15.47 29.53 26.23
N LYS A 436 16.69 30.06 26.41
CA LYS A 436 17.90 29.24 26.57
C LYS A 436 17.86 28.33 27.80
N SER A 437 17.40 28.84 28.93
CA SER A 437 17.24 28.04 30.17
C SER A 437 16.30 26.87 29.91
N VAL A 438 15.11 27.17 29.39
CA VAL A 438 14.06 26.18 29.14
C VAL A 438 14.49 25.17 28.08
N VAL A 439 15.17 25.61 27.02
CA VAL A 439 15.74 24.73 25.99
C VAL A 439 16.78 23.78 26.58
N GLY A 440 17.62 24.25 27.52
CA GLY A 440 18.55 23.37 28.23
C GLY A 440 17.84 22.25 29.00
N GLU A 441 16.74 22.59 29.68
CA GLU A 441 15.91 21.60 30.40
C GLU A 441 15.23 20.62 29.44
N ILE A 442 14.64 21.12 28.34
CA ILE A 442 14.04 20.30 27.27
C ILE A 442 15.06 19.30 26.71
N ILE A 443 16.28 19.76 26.43
CA ILE A 443 17.36 18.92 25.92
C ILE A 443 17.65 17.78 26.90
N GLU A 444 17.81 18.06 28.19
CA GLU A 444 18.10 17.01 29.19
C GLU A 444 16.95 16.00 29.33
N GLN A 445 15.69 16.41 29.16
CA GLN A 445 14.54 15.49 29.15
C GLN A 445 14.56 14.56 27.93
N ILE A 446 14.81 15.11 26.73
CA ILE A 446 14.82 14.32 25.47
C ILE A 446 16.05 13.42 25.39
N LYS A 447 17.19 13.90 25.90
CA LYS A 447 18.49 13.24 25.79
C LYS A 447 18.51 11.84 26.40
N ILE A 448 17.73 11.61 27.46
CA ILE A 448 17.68 10.32 28.16
C ILE A 448 16.62 9.35 27.60
N LEU A 449 15.80 9.78 26.64
CA LEU A 449 14.74 8.94 26.07
C LEU A 449 15.35 7.70 25.43
N GLU A 450 14.81 6.52 25.76
CA GLU A 450 15.16 5.27 25.08
C GLU A 450 14.63 5.28 23.66
N ASN A 451 15.44 4.86 22.70
CA ASN A 451 14.99 4.61 21.34
C ASN A 451 15.16 3.13 20.99
N TYR A 452 14.39 2.66 19.99
CA TYR A 452 14.11 1.22 19.84
C TYR A 452 14.59 0.61 18.51
N GLY A 453 15.34 1.34 17.66
CA GLY A 453 15.88 0.84 16.37
C GLY A 453 14.99 1.13 15.16
N PHE A 454 15.17 0.48 14.02
CA PHE A 454 14.13 0.39 12.96
C PHE A 454 14.27 -0.97 12.29
N SER A 455 13.19 -1.53 11.76
CA SER A 455 13.21 -2.77 10.98
C SER A 455 13.85 -2.52 9.63
N SER A 456 13.58 -1.37 9.01
CA SER A 456 14.11 -1.03 7.68
C SER A 456 15.60 -0.72 7.63
N ASN A 457 16.21 -0.27 8.73
CA ASN A 457 17.61 0.17 8.75
C ASN A 457 18.24 0.13 10.13
N LYS A 458 19.55 -0.14 10.14
CA LYS A 458 20.39 -0.08 11.33
C LYS A 458 20.52 1.36 11.81
N VAL A 459 20.30 1.55 13.11
CA VAL A 459 20.50 2.83 13.80
C VAL A 459 21.13 2.59 15.15
N LYS A 460 21.76 3.62 15.74
CA LYS A 460 22.20 3.56 17.12
C LYS A 460 20.99 3.70 18.06
N TYR A 461 20.74 2.68 18.87
CA TYR A 461 19.57 2.65 19.78
C TYR A 461 19.88 2.17 21.20
N GLY A 462 18.90 2.32 22.10
CA GLY A 462 18.91 1.81 23.46
C GLY A 462 18.94 2.90 24.53
N LYS A 463 19.18 2.48 25.78
CA LYS A 463 19.24 3.34 26.97
C LYS A 463 20.60 4.03 27.09
N MET A 464 20.79 5.05 26.27
CA MET A 464 21.98 5.91 26.27
C MET A 464 21.64 7.34 25.88
N ASP A 465 22.48 8.29 26.26
CA ASP A 465 22.28 9.69 25.90
C ASP A 465 22.23 9.90 24.38
N ALA A 466 21.32 10.75 23.92
CA ALA A 466 21.30 11.22 22.54
C ALA A 466 22.60 11.96 22.19
N ASP A 467 23.14 11.69 21.01
CA ASP A 467 24.31 12.41 20.49
C ASP A 467 23.89 13.77 19.91
N LEU A 468 22.67 13.86 19.37
CA LEU A 468 22.15 15.05 18.69
C LEU A 468 20.65 15.20 18.96
N ILE A 469 20.20 16.43 19.26
CA ILE A 469 18.76 16.74 19.35
C ILE A 469 18.46 17.95 18.48
N TYR A 470 17.43 17.87 17.66
CA TYR A 470 16.93 18.95 16.82
C TYR A 470 15.55 19.40 17.31
N LEU A 471 15.44 20.67 17.70
CA LEU A 471 14.21 21.23 18.26
C LEU A 471 13.72 22.39 17.40
N THR A 472 12.42 22.41 17.15
CA THR A 472 11.75 23.62 16.68
C THR A 472 10.94 24.22 17.81
N VAL A 473 11.19 25.49 18.12
CA VAL A 473 10.65 26.16 19.31
C VAL A 473 9.63 27.23 18.90
N TYR A 474 8.45 27.18 19.51
CA TYR A 474 7.33 28.11 19.28
C TYR A 474 6.81 28.72 20.58
N LYS A 475 6.06 29.83 20.49
CA LYS A 475 5.39 30.48 21.64
C LYS A 475 4.09 29.77 22.05
N LYS A 476 3.30 29.30 21.08
CA LYS A 476 1.95 28.76 21.28
C LYS A 476 1.72 27.51 20.45
N GLU A 477 1.03 26.56 21.06
CA GLU A 477 0.57 25.35 20.37
C GLU A 477 -0.48 25.70 19.31
N VAL A 478 -0.22 25.25 18.09
CA VAL A 478 -1.11 25.42 16.94
C VAL A 478 -1.06 24.15 16.11
N ARG A 479 -2.22 23.70 15.63
CA ARG A 479 -2.32 22.42 14.91
C ARG A 479 -1.63 22.46 13.54
N ARG A 480 -1.89 23.49 12.72
CA ARG A 480 -1.37 23.65 11.34
C ARG A 480 -1.39 25.14 10.92
N GLY A 481 -0.76 25.45 9.78
CA GLY A 481 -0.91 26.75 9.09
C GLY A 481 0.31 27.66 9.19
N LYS A 482 0.13 28.93 8.81
CA LYS A 482 1.21 29.94 8.75
C LYS A 482 1.93 30.13 10.09
N ASP A 483 1.23 29.91 11.20
CA ASP A 483 1.79 30.04 12.56
C ASP A 483 2.77 28.90 12.93
N ARG A 484 2.92 27.88 12.09
CA ARG A 484 4.01 26.88 12.17
C ARG A 484 5.14 27.14 11.17
N ALA A 485 5.03 28.13 10.28
CA ALA A 485 6.04 28.36 9.27
C ALA A 485 7.38 28.78 9.89
N LEU A 486 8.48 28.26 9.34
CA LEU A 486 9.84 28.56 9.79
C LEU A 486 10.35 29.82 9.09
N GLN A 487 9.64 30.93 9.28
CA GLN A 487 9.93 32.20 8.61
C GLN A 487 10.13 33.32 9.64
N PRO A 488 11.00 34.31 9.36
CA PRO A 488 11.22 35.44 10.27
C PRO A 488 9.95 36.20 10.64
N ASN A 489 9.02 36.36 9.71
CA ASN A 489 7.76 37.07 9.92
C ASN A 489 6.72 36.29 10.75
N ASN A 490 7.00 35.03 11.12
CA ASN A 490 6.11 34.27 11.98
C ASN A 490 6.38 34.59 13.45
N ASP A 491 5.50 35.39 14.06
CA ASP A 491 5.58 35.78 15.47
C ASP A 491 5.54 34.61 16.46
N ASN A 492 5.00 33.46 16.04
CA ASN A 492 4.95 32.27 16.87
C ASN A 492 6.28 31.50 16.87
N PHE A 493 7.08 31.59 15.80
CA PHE A 493 8.35 30.88 15.66
C PHE A 493 9.46 31.60 16.43
N ILE A 494 10.12 30.89 17.35
CA ILE A 494 11.18 31.45 18.21
C ILE A 494 12.56 31.12 17.64
N ALA A 495 12.86 29.83 17.49
CA ALA A 495 14.17 29.37 17.04
C ALA A 495 14.13 27.91 16.56
N GLN A 496 15.06 27.55 15.69
CA GLN A 496 15.52 26.18 15.56
C GLN A 496 16.74 25.99 16.45
N VAL A 497 16.80 24.88 17.17
CA VAL A 497 17.88 24.58 18.09
C VAL A 497 18.46 23.21 17.76
N GLN A 498 19.79 23.13 17.76
CA GLN A 498 20.50 21.88 17.65
C GLN A 498 21.39 21.68 18.87
N TYR A 499 21.16 20.62 19.63
CA TYR A 499 22.14 20.07 20.57
C TYR A 499 23.04 19.09 19.83
N ASP A 500 24.35 19.18 20.05
CA ASP A 500 25.33 18.22 19.54
C ASP A 500 26.46 18.03 20.55
N LYS A 501 26.60 16.80 21.04
CA LYS A 501 27.65 16.41 21.99
C LYS A 501 29.06 16.70 21.47
N LYS A 502 29.27 16.61 20.15
CA LYS A 502 30.56 16.87 19.48
C LYS A 502 30.73 18.32 19.02
N MET A 503 29.70 19.15 19.15
CA MET A 503 29.70 20.56 18.70
C MET A 503 29.94 20.73 17.18
N GLU A 504 29.57 19.73 16.36
CA GLU A 504 29.71 19.78 14.89
C GLU A 504 28.51 20.49 14.24
N PHE A 505 27.31 20.32 14.83
CA PHE A 505 26.04 20.87 14.36
C PHE A 505 25.74 20.55 12.88
N PRO A 506 25.59 19.26 12.52
CA PRO A 506 25.49 18.83 11.12
C PRO A 506 24.11 19.02 10.46
N ILE A 507 23.06 19.39 11.21
CA ILE A 507 21.71 19.52 10.62
C ILE A 507 21.56 20.96 10.12
N ARG A 508 21.40 21.10 8.82
CA ARG A 508 21.28 22.39 8.13
C ARG A 508 20.04 22.39 7.25
N ASN A 509 19.32 23.50 7.24
CA ASN A 509 18.21 23.74 6.34
C ASN A 509 18.56 24.91 5.41
N GLY A 510 19.05 24.60 4.21
CA GLY A 510 19.47 25.62 3.23
C GLY A 510 18.38 26.60 2.80
N PHE A 511 17.10 26.26 2.99
CA PHE A 511 15.97 27.14 2.65
C PHE A 511 15.57 28.07 3.79
N VAL A 512 15.92 27.75 5.04
CA VAL A 512 15.46 28.46 6.24
C VAL A 512 16.61 29.15 6.94
N ASP A 513 17.71 28.44 7.20
CA ASP A 513 18.87 28.89 7.98
C ASP A 513 19.42 30.25 7.51
N PRO A 514 19.51 30.57 6.20
CA PRO A 514 20.02 31.87 5.74
C PRO A 514 19.23 33.09 6.25
N TYR A 515 17.98 32.89 6.67
CA TYR A 515 17.11 33.94 7.18
C TYR A 515 17.10 34.04 8.71
N LEU A 516 17.86 33.20 9.40
CA LEU A 516 17.90 33.11 10.86
C LEU A 516 19.22 33.63 11.43
N LYS A 517 19.19 34.05 12.70
CA LYS A 517 20.37 34.53 13.42
C LYS A 517 21.04 33.38 14.18
N LEU A 518 22.14 32.89 13.63
CA LEU A 518 22.97 31.83 14.22
C LEU A 518 23.68 32.30 15.50
N ARG A 519 23.63 31.49 16.56
CA ARG A 519 24.41 31.67 17.79
C ARG A 519 24.76 30.31 18.42
N ARG A 520 26.03 30.08 18.71
CA ARG A 520 26.53 28.86 19.36
C ARG A 520 26.88 29.11 20.82
N GLU A 521 26.48 28.19 21.69
CA GLU A 521 26.77 28.18 23.12
C GLU A 521 27.13 26.75 23.56
N LYS A 522 28.43 26.46 23.62
CA LYS A 522 28.95 25.11 23.92
C LYS A 522 28.35 24.05 22.99
N MET A 523 27.58 23.11 23.54
CA MET A 523 26.95 21.99 22.84
C MET A 523 25.63 22.37 22.16
N ILE A 524 25.20 23.64 22.20
CA ILE A 524 23.92 24.06 21.64
C ILE A 524 24.13 25.16 20.60
N GLU A 525 23.53 24.98 19.44
CA GLU A 525 23.41 25.97 18.38
C GLU A 525 21.96 26.44 18.29
N TYR A 526 21.77 27.75 18.20
CA TYR A 526 20.48 28.40 18.04
C TYR A 526 20.45 29.14 16.71
N ASN A 527 19.48 28.83 15.86
CA ASN A 527 19.07 29.63 14.73
C ASN A 527 17.82 30.44 15.14
N TRP A 528 18.04 31.65 15.64
CA TRP A 528 16.97 32.50 16.16
C TRP A 528 16.16 33.11 15.01
N ASN A 529 14.84 33.19 15.20
CA ASN A 529 14.03 34.12 14.43
C ASN A 529 14.55 35.55 14.72
N PRO A 530 14.98 36.33 13.71
CA PRO A 530 15.51 37.68 13.95
C PRO A 530 14.47 38.66 14.50
N ASN A 531 13.17 38.34 14.40
CA ASN A 531 12.06 39.16 14.91
C ASN A 531 11.57 38.72 16.31
N PHE A 532 12.19 37.71 16.93
CA PHE A 532 11.95 37.34 18.33
C PHE A 532 12.89 38.12 19.27
#